data_AF-A0A2M8D1C2-F1
#
_entry.id   AF-A0A2M8D1C2-F1
#
_cell.length_a   1.000
_cell.length_b   1.000
_cell.length_c   1.000
_cell.angle_alpha   90.00
_cell.angle_beta   90.00
_cell.angle_gamma   90.00
#
_symmetry.space_group_name_H-M   'P 1'
#
loop_
_entity.id
_entity.type
_entity.pdbx_description
1 polymer ?
#
loop_
_entity_poly.entity_id
_entity_poly.type
_entity_poly.pdbx_seq_one_letter_code
_entity_poly.pdbx_strand_id
1 'polypeptide(L)'
;DIEVATDLVRKMVCKWGMSDLGPWNLGVAEDEIFLGKDLVRHNNYSERTAQRIDDTISEFIRNGYETASKILDENREKFIKLAETLYEKEVLTADEVEEIVKGKKPVRDTDGESTTEEA
;
A
#
# COMPACT_ATOMS: atom_id res chain seq x y z
N ASP A 1 -5.70 -4.65 -2.70
CA ASP A 1 -5.34 -3.42 -1.95
C ASP A 1 -6.24 -3.12 -0.77
N ILE A 2 -7.54 -2.90 -0.95
CA ILE A 2 -8.44 -2.53 0.16
C ILE A 2 -8.46 -3.57 1.28
N GLU A 3 -8.53 -4.85 0.95
CA GLU A 3 -8.46 -5.97 1.91
C GLU A 3 -7.14 -5.93 2.70
N VAL A 4 -6.00 -5.85 1.98
CA VAL A 4 -4.66 -5.79 2.57
C VAL A 4 -4.49 -4.58 3.49
N ALA A 5 -4.97 -3.41 3.08
CA ALA A 5 -4.92 -2.19 3.89
C ALA A 5 -5.78 -2.33 5.15
N THR A 6 -7.00 -2.86 5.01
CA THR A 6 -7.93 -3.06 6.13
C THR A 6 -7.35 -4.04 7.15
N ASP A 7 -6.77 -5.15 6.69
CA ASP A 7 -6.15 -6.15 7.57
C ASP A 7 -4.91 -5.62 8.28
N LEU A 8 -4.10 -4.81 7.59
CA LEU A 8 -2.96 -4.14 8.22
C LEU A 8 -3.41 -3.21 9.34
N VAL A 9 -4.39 -2.35 9.07
CA VAL A 9 -4.94 -1.41 10.06
C VAL A 9 -5.58 -2.17 11.22
N ARG A 10 -6.32 -3.26 10.96
CA ARG A 10 -6.87 -4.11 12.01
C ARG A 10 -5.79 -4.68 12.93
N LYS A 11 -4.64 -5.09 12.39
CA LYS A 11 -3.48 -5.53 13.19
C LYS A 11 -2.87 -4.38 13.98
N MET A 12 -2.72 -3.20 13.36
CA MET A 12 -2.22 -1.99 14.04
C MET A 12 -3.06 -1.65 15.27
N VAL A 13 -4.37 -1.61 15.10
CA VAL A 13 -5.32 -1.23 16.15
C VAL A 13 -5.43 -2.31 17.22
N CYS A 14 -5.69 -3.56 16.82
CA CYS A 14 -6.07 -4.60 17.77
C CYS A 14 -4.92 -5.46 18.29
N LYS A 15 -3.77 -5.53 17.60
CA LYS A 15 -2.62 -6.36 18.01
C LYS A 15 -1.46 -5.52 18.51
N TRP A 16 -1.17 -4.40 17.83
CA TRP A 16 -0.01 -3.57 18.14
C TRP A 16 -0.34 -2.38 19.06
N GLY A 17 -1.62 -2.10 19.30
CA GLY A 17 -2.05 -1.01 20.18
C GLY A 17 -1.70 0.37 19.62
N MET A 18 -1.69 0.51 18.29
CA MET A 18 -1.37 1.76 17.59
C MET A 18 -2.60 2.67 17.43
N SER A 19 -3.48 2.70 18.43
CA SER A 19 -4.66 3.57 18.46
C SER A 19 -4.91 4.14 19.86
N ASP A 20 -5.88 5.05 19.93
CA ASP A 20 -6.40 5.64 21.16
C ASP A 20 -7.09 4.62 22.10
N LEU A 21 -7.28 3.37 21.64
CA LEU A 21 -7.79 2.27 22.44
C LEU A 21 -6.75 1.76 23.47
N GLY A 22 -5.51 2.21 23.37
CA GLY A 22 -4.43 1.87 24.28
C GLY A 22 -3.64 0.62 23.85
N PRO A 23 -2.57 0.26 24.59
CA PRO A 23 -1.64 -0.79 24.22
C PRO A 23 -2.17 -2.20 24.52
N TRP A 24 -3.45 -2.46 24.23
CA TRP A 24 -4.11 -3.71 24.57
C TRP A 24 -4.18 -4.62 23.35
N ASN A 25 -3.79 -5.89 23.52
CA ASN A 25 -4.05 -6.91 22.52
C ASN A 25 -5.51 -7.36 22.64
N LEU A 26 -6.34 -6.93 21.70
CA LEU A 26 -7.79 -7.22 21.66
C LEU A 26 -8.11 -8.60 21.07
N GLY A 27 -7.12 -9.49 20.94
CA GLY A 27 -7.34 -10.89 20.64
C GLY A 27 -7.80 -11.14 19.20
N VAL A 28 -7.19 -10.46 18.21
CA VAL A 28 -7.37 -10.84 16.81
C VAL A 28 -6.67 -12.18 16.62
N ALA A 29 -7.46 -13.24 16.53
CA ALA A 29 -6.99 -14.57 16.22
C ALA A 29 -6.26 -14.51 14.87
N GLU A 30 -4.97 -14.84 14.89
CA GLU A 30 -4.31 -15.31 13.67
C GLU A 30 -5.06 -16.56 13.22
N ASP A 31 -5.26 -16.70 11.91
CA ASP A 31 -5.88 -17.87 11.31
C ASP A 31 -4.97 -19.10 11.52
N GLU A 32 -4.94 -19.63 12.73
CA GLU A 32 -4.49 -20.99 12.98
C GLU A 32 -5.57 -21.93 12.46
N ILE A 33 -5.32 -22.46 11.26
CA ILE A 33 -6.05 -23.57 10.66
C ILE A 33 -5.73 -24.82 11.52
N PHE A 34 -6.34 -24.92 12.70
CA PHE A 34 -6.21 -26.11 13.53
C PHE A 34 -7.31 -27.11 13.18
N LEU A 35 -6.89 -28.28 12.70
CA LEU A 35 -7.76 -29.42 12.38
C LEU A 35 -8.62 -29.79 13.60
N GLY A 36 -9.93 -29.56 13.50
CA GLY A 36 -10.92 -30.19 14.37
C GLY A 36 -11.04 -29.59 15.76
N LYS A 37 -11.70 -28.45 15.86
CA LYS A 37 -12.71 -28.13 16.89
C LYS A 37 -13.35 -26.80 16.53
N ASP A 38 -14.67 -26.74 16.64
CA ASP A 38 -15.47 -25.51 16.56
C ASP A 38 -14.87 -24.45 17.49
N LEU A 39 -14.04 -23.56 16.94
CA LEU A 39 -13.53 -22.41 17.65
C LEU A 39 -14.61 -21.32 17.55
N VAL A 40 -15.61 -21.41 18.42
CA VAL A 40 -16.53 -20.31 18.67
C VAL A 40 -15.68 -19.13 19.14
N ARG A 41 -15.38 -18.22 18.21
CA ARG A 41 -14.60 -17.00 18.43
C ARG A 41 -15.42 -16.07 19.34
N HIS A 42 -15.19 -16.12 20.64
CA HIS A 42 -15.67 -15.08 21.54
C HIS A 42 -14.69 -13.92 21.50
N ASN A 43 -15.07 -12.84 20.81
CA ASN A 43 -14.42 -11.55 20.98
C ASN A 43 -14.56 -11.15 22.45
N ASN A 44 -13.44 -11.07 23.17
CA ASN A 44 -13.40 -10.76 24.61
C ASN A 44 -13.58 -9.25 24.90
N TYR A 45 -14.33 -8.54 24.07
CA TYR A 45 -14.53 -7.10 24.19
C TYR A 45 -15.99 -6.71 23.97
N SER A 46 -16.40 -5.62 24.62
CA SER A 46 -17.79 -5.14 24.56
C SER A 46 -18.18 -4.71 23.15
N GLU A 47 -19.48 -4.72 22.81
CA GLU A 47 -19.98 -4.15 21.54
C GLU A 47 -19.55 -2.70 21.35
N ARG A 48 -19.52 -1.92 22.44
CA ARG A 48 -19.02 -0.54 22.41
C ARG A 48 -17.55 -0.47 21.98
N THR A 49 -16.73 -1.43 22.40
CA THR A 49 -15.33 -1.51 21.97
C THR A 49 -15.25 -1.95 20.51
N ALA A 50 -16.09 -2.88 20.08
CA ALA A 50 -16.17 -3.33 18.69
C ALA A 50 -16.46 -2.15 17.74
N GLN A 51 -17.48 -1.35 18.07
CA GLN A 51 -17.84 -0.18 17.29
C GLN A 51 -16.69 0.82 17.22
N ARG A 52 -15.99 1.08 18.34
CA ARG A 52 -14.82 1.97 18.33
C ARG A 52 -13.70 1.44 17.43
N ILE A 53 -13.44 0.13 17.42
CA ILE A 53 -12.44 -0.47 16.53
C ILE A 53 -12.80 -0.20 15.07
N ASP A 54 -14.05 -0.44 14.68
CA ASP A 54 -14.51 -0.25 13.31
C ASP A 54 -14.44 1.24 12.88
N ASP A 55 -14.80 2.15 13.77
CA ASP A 55 -14.68 3.60 13.56
C ASP A 55 -13.21 4.01 13.36
N THR A 56 -12.30 3.52 14.22
CA THR A 56 -10.86 3.78 14.09
C THR A 56 -10.31 3.21 12.78
N ILE A 57 -10.66 1.97 12.42
CA ILE A 57 -10.20 1.36 11.17
C ILE A 57 -10.63 2.22 9.97
N SER A 58 -11.88 2.65 9.96
CA SER A 58 -12.44 3.50 8.90
C SER A 58 -11.71 4.84 8.80
N GLU A 59 -11.39 5.47 9.94
CA GLU A 59 -10.62 6.72 9.99
C GLU A 59 -9.21 6.55 9.43
N PHE A 60 -8.49 5.49 9.83
CA PHE A 60 -7.15 5.19 9.33
C PHE A 60 -7.13 5.00 7.81
N ILE A 61 -8.07 4.22 7.28
CA ILE A 61 -8.17 3.97 5.83
C ILE A 61 -8.47 5.28 5.10
N ARG A 62 -9.41 6.09 5.60
CA ARG A 62 -9.78 7.35 4.97
C ARG A 62 -8.60 8.33 4.95
N ASN A 63 -7.91 8.49 6.07
CA ASN A 63 -6.73 9.35 6.17
C ASN A 63 -5.60 8.89 5.25
N GLY A 64 -5.37 7.57 5.17
CA GLY A 64 -4.39 6.99 4.25
C GLY A 64 -4.73 7.28 2.78
N TYR A 65 -6.00 7.12 2.41
CA TYR A 65 -6.48 7.45 1.07
C TYR A 65 -6.34 8.94 0.76
N GLU A 66 -6.81 9.83 1.63
CA GLU A 66 -6.70 11.28 1.47
C GLU A 66 -5.23 11.72 1.33
N THR A 67 -4.33 11.14 2.12
CA THR A 67 -2.89 11.41 2.05
C THR A 67 -2.30 10.96 0.71
N ALA A 68 -2.64 9.75 0.26
CA ALA A 68 -2.18 9.22 -1.02
C ALA A 68 -2.69 10.07 -2.20
N SER A 69 -3.99 10.42 -2.21
CA SER A 69 -4.58 11.29 -3.22
C SER A 69 -3.89 12.65 -3.25
N LYS A 70 -3.64 13.25 -2.08
CA LYS A 70 -2.92 14.53 -1.99
C LYS A 70 -1.51 14.45 -2.58
N ILE A 71 -0.75 13.40 -2.24
CA ILE A 71 0.61 13.22 -2.79
C ILE A 71 0.58 13.07 -4.32
N LEU A 72 -0.39 12.32 -4.85
CA LEU A 72 -0.56 12.14 -6.29
C LEU A 72 -0.95 13.44 -6.99
N ASP A 73 -1.85 14.23 -6.38
CA ASP A 73 -2.26 15.53 -6.92
C ASP A 73 -1.13 16.56 -6.87
N GLU A 74 -0.36 16.62 -5.78
CA GLU A 74 0.82 17.48 -5.66
C GLU A 74 1.92 17.13 -6.67
N ASN A 75 1.98 15.86 -7.11
CA ASN A 75 2.96 15.37 -8.10
C ASN A 75 2.31 15.03 -9.44
N ARG A 76 1.16 15.64 -9.77
CA ARG A 76 0.33 15.26 -10.92
C ARG A 76 1.08 15.23 -12.25
N GLU A 77 1.94 16.21 -12.51
CA GLU A 77 2.75 16.27 -13.73
C GLU A 77 3.70 15.08 -13.87
N LYS A 78 4.39 14.72 -12.77
CA LYS A 78 5.30 13.58 -12.73
C LYS A 78 4.55 12.26 -12.89
N PHE A 79 3.37 12.16 -12.26
CA PHE A 79 2.51 10.99 -12.36
C PHE A 79 2.01 10.77 -13.80
N ILE A 80 1.58 11.82 -14.49
CA ILE A 80 1.17 11.77 -15.90
C ILE A 80 2.35 11.33 -16.77
N LYS A 81 3.52 11.95 -16.60
CA LYS A 81 4.72 11.59 -17.37
C LYS A 81 5.15 10.14 -17.18
N LEU A 82 5.04 9.63 -15.95
CA LEU A 82 5.31 8.23 -15.64
C LEU A 82 4.30 7.31 -16.37
N ALA A 83 3.02 7.65 -16.34
CA ALA A 83 1.98 6.89 -17.04
C ALA A 83 2.17 6.88 -18.56
N GLU A 84 2.52 8.03 -19.16
CA GLU A 84 2.83 8.14 -20.59
C GLU A 84 4.05 7.29 -20.97
N THR A 85 5.13 7.37 -20.18
CA THR A 85 6.34 6.58 -20.46
C THR A 85 6.08 5.08 -20.30
N LEU A 86 5.29 4.68 -19.30
CA LEU A 86 4.89 3.28 -19.12
C LEU A 86 3.99 2.79 -20.26
N TYR A 87 3.14 3.66 -20.79
CA TYR A 87 2.31 3.34 -21.96
C TYR A 87 3.17 3.12 -23.22
N GLU A 88 4.26 3.88 -23.39
CA GLU A 88 5.17 3.70 -24.53
C GLU A 88 6.10 2.48 -24.40
N LYS A 89 6.62 2.20 -23.20
CA LYS A 89 7.64 1.16 -22.97
C LYS A 89 7.07 -0.18 -22.46
N GLU A 90 5.82 -0.21 -22.00
CA GLU A 90 5.12 -1.32 -21.33
C GLU A 90 5.74 -1.78 -19.98
N VAL A 91 7.04 -1.60 -19.80
CA VAL A 91 7.80 -1.94 -18.59
C VAL A 91 8.76 -0.80 -18.26
N LEU A 92 8.86 -0.46 -16.98
CA LEU A 92 9.84 0.49 -16.46
C LEU A 92 10.64 -0.15 -15.32
N THR A 93 11.94 0.09 -15.32
CA THR A 93 12.83 -0.28 -14.21
C THR A 93 12.75 0.75 -13.07
N ALA A 94 13.20 0.36 -11.87
CA ALA A 94 13.18 1.25 -10.71
C ALA A 94 14.01 2.53 -10.93
N ASP A 95 15.15 2.42 -11.63
CA ASP A 95 16.02 3.56 -11.94
C ASP A 95 15.32 4.55 -12.88
N GLU A 96 14.65 4.07 -13.93
CA GLU A 96 13.89 4.91 -14.87
C GLU A 96 12.73 5.66 -14.17
N VAL A 97 12.02 4.97 -13.27
CA VAL A 97 10.97 5.59 -12.44
C VAL A 97 11.56 6.70 -11.58
N GLU A 98 12.70 6.45 -10.94
CA GLU A 98 13.35 7.44 -10.09
C GLU A 98 13.83 8.67 -10.89
N GLU A 99 14.36 8.47 -12.10
CA GLU A 99 14.73 9.57 -12.99
C GLU A 99 13.52 10.45 -13.37
N ILE A 100 12.39 9.83 -13.71
CA ILE A 100 11.15 10.53 -14.06
C ILE A 100 10.64 11.33 -12.86
N VAL A 101 10.63 10.74 -11.66
CA VAL A 101 10.15 11.39 -10.42
C VAL A 101 11.08 12.53 -9.98
N LYS A 102 12.40 12.42 -10.21
CA LYS A 102 13.39 13.49 -9.99
C LYS A 102 13.37 14.58 -11.05
N GLY A 103 12.53 14.47 -12.08
CA GLY A 103 12.38 15.48 -13.15
C GLY A 103 13.47 15.42 -14.22
N LYS A 104 14.30 14.39 -14.24
CA LYS A 104 15.22 14.15 -15.36
C LYS A 104 14.42 13.58 -16.53
N LYS A 105 14.80 13.94 -17.76
CA LYS A 105 14.26 13.24 -18.95
C LYS A 105 14.86 11.84 -18.93
N PRO A 106 14.05 10.78 -19.09
CA PRO A 106 14.61 9.44 -19.21
C PRO A 106 15.63 9.48 -20.34
N VAL A 107 16.86 9.04 -20.03
CA VAL A 107 17.88 8.90 -21.05
C VAL A 107 17.33 7.86 -22.03
N ARG A 108 17.03 8.30 -23.26
CA ARG A 108 16.85 7.38 -24.36
C ARG A 108 18.20 6.71 -24.54
N ASP A 109 18.29 5.41 -24.26
CA ASP A 109 19.29 4.57 -24.89
C ASP A 109 18.92 4.47 -26.39
N THR A 110 19.11 5.57 -27.12
CA THR A 110 19.42 5.48 -28.54
C THR A 110 20.87 5.04 -28.60
N ASP A 111 21.07 3.79 -29.03
CA ASP A 111 22.04 3.40 -30.06
C ASP A 111 22.46 1.94 -29.84
N GLY A 112 21.55 1.03 -30.20
CA GLY A 112 21.91 -0.32 -30.66
C GLY A 112 22.37 -0.32 -32.12
N GLU A 113 22.96 0.78 -32.60
CA GLU A 113 23.65 0.84 -33.89
C GLU A 113 25.12 0.49 -33.68
N SER A 114 25.41 -0.80 -33.45
CA SER A 114 26.71 -1.34 -33.80
C SER A 114 26.66 -1.73 -35.29
N THR A 115 26.80 -0.71 -36.13
CA THR A 115 27.53 -0.87 -37.38
C THR A 115 28.90 -1.45 -37.04
N THR A 116 29.10 -2.74 -37.34
CA THR A 116 30.42 -3.25 -37.68
C THR A 116 30.34 -3.75 -39.10
N GLU A 117 30.65 -2.80 -39.99
CA GLU A 117 31.23 -2.99 -41.29
C GLU A 117 32.54 -3.82 -41.16
N GLU A 118 32.66 -4.80 -42.05
CA GLU A 118 33.87 -5.33 -42.70
C GLU A 118 35.22 -5.43 -41.93
N ALA A 119 35.68 -6.67 -41.75
CA ALA A 119 37.03 -7.14 -42.11
C ALA A 119 37.05 -8.67 -42.32
#